data_AF-A0A924W6F1-F1
#
_entry.id   AF-A0A924W6F1-F1
#
_cell.length_a   1.000
_cell.length_b   1.000
_cell.length_c   1.000
_cell.angle_alpha   90.00
_cell.angle_beta   90.00
_cell.angle_gamma   90.00
#
_symmetry.space_group_name_H-M   'P 1'
#
loop_
_entity.id
_entity.type
_entity.pdbx_description
1 polymer ?
#
loop_
_entity_poly.entity_id
_entity_poly.type
_entity_poly.pdbx_seq_one_letter_code
_entity_poly.pdbx_strand_id
1 'polypeptide(L)' 'LRRAALAAHDTTRVLFIETEQGNSAAEDHLREQLAWANVHQVVRVDRIPMDRRHNAKVDYPALASMVKRLGRATTGP' A
#
# COMPACT_ATOMS: atom_id res chain seq x y z
N LEU A 1 7.55 11.60 -3.47
CA LEU A 1 6.61 10.73 -2.72
C LEU A 1 5.61 11.64 -2.01
N ARG A 2 4.30 11.46 -2.23
CA ARG A 2 3.27 12.27 -1.57
C ARG A 2 2.82 11.65 -0.26
N ARG A 3 2.56 10.34 -0.26
CA ARG A 3 2.22 9.56 0.95
C ARG A 3 2.70 8.13 0.81
N ALA A 4 2.95 7.50 1.95
CA ALA A 4 3.13 6.06 2.04
C ALA A 4 2.38 5.53 3.27
N ALA A 5 1.79 4.35 3.15
CA ALA A 5 1.07 3.71 4.24
C ALA A 5 1.26 2.20 4.17
N LEU A 6 1.69 1.60 5.28
CA LEU A 6 1.78 0.15 5.42
C LEU A 6 0.47 -0.38 6.01
N ALA A 7 -0.13 -1.35 5.35
CA ALA A 7 -1.28 -2.07 5.89
C ALA A 7 -1.05 -3.58 5.80
N ALA A 8 -1.66 -4.30 6.73
CA ALA A 8 -1.60 -5.76 6.77
C ALA A 8 -3.01 -6.34 6.83
N HIS A 9 -3.19 -7.48 6.16
CA HIS A 9 -4.35 -8.36 6.33
C HIS A 9 -3.83 -9.78 6.33
N ASP A 10 -4.17 -10.55 7.37
CA ASP A 10 -3.59 -11.86 7.67
C ASP A 10 -2.04 -11.81 7.67
N THR A 11 -1.39 -12.65 6.86
CA THR A 11 0.07 -12.68 6.71
C THR A 11 0.59 -11.67 5.68
N THR A 12 -0.28 -11.03 4.90
CA THR A 12 0.12 -10.17 3.79
C THR A 12 0.33 -8.73 4.27
N ARG A 13 1.55 -8.21 4.11
CA ARG A 13 1.90 -6.80 4.38
C ARG A 13 2.16 -6.06 3.08
N VAL A 14 1.40 -5.00 2.84
CA VAL A 14 1.48 -4.19 1.62
C VAL A 14 1.84 -2.76 1.98
N LEU A 15 2.89 -2.25 1.36
CA LEU A 15 3.23 -0.83 1.39
C LEU A 15 2.55 -0.13 0.22
N PHE A 16 1.59 0.73 0.52
CA PHE A 16 0.97 1.60 -0.47
C PHE A 16 1.78 2.87 -0.63
N ILE A 17 2.01 3.28 -1.87
CA ILE A 17 2.69 4.53 -2.20
C ILE A 17 1.81 5.41 -3.09
N GLU A 18 1.67 6.68 -2.72
CA GLU A 18 1.06 7.74 -3.53
C GLU A 18 2.19 8.67 -3.98
N THR A 19 2.37 8.83 -5.28
CA THR A 19 3.38 9.74 -5.87
C THR A 19 2.71 10.86 -6.64
N GLU A 20 3.40 12.00 -6.74
CA GLU A 20 2.96 13.07 -7.64
C GLU A 20 3.13 12.63 -9.11
N GLN A 21 2.36 13.22 -10.01
CA GLN A 21 2.48 12.93 -11.45
C GLN A 21 3.93 13.14 -11.92
N GLY A 22 4.43 12.19 -12.72
CA GLY A 22 5.81 12.21 -13.22
C GLY A 22 6.85 11.54 -12.31
N ASN A 23 6.49 11.14 -11.07
CA ASN A 23 7.41 10.42 -10.19
C ASN A 23 7.16 8.91 -10.26
N SER A 24 8.03 8.21 -11.00
CA SER A 24 8.10 6.74 -11.03
C SER A 24 8.93 6.26 -9.83
N ALA A 25 8.27 6.00 -8.70
CA ALA A 25 8.87 5.18 -7.67
C ALA A 25 9.02 3.76 -8.23
N ALA A 26 10.25 3.23 -8.27
CA ALA A 26 10.51 1.85 -8.67
C ALA A 26 10.07 0.93 -7.52
N GLU A 27 8.87 0.34 -7.64
CA GLU A 27 8.27 -0.52 -6.61
C GLU A 27 9.19 -1.68 -6.22
N ASP A 28 9.87 -2.27 -7.20
CA ASP A 28 10.82 -3.37 -6.97
C ASP A 28 12.04 -2.93 -6.15
N HIS A 29 12.61 -1.76 -6.44
CA HIS A 29 13.74 -1.25 -5.67
C HIS A 29 13.35 -0.96 -4.21
N LEU A 30 12.16 -0.40 -3.99
CA LEU A 30 11.63 -0.18 -2.64
C LEU A 30 11.35 -1.51 -1.93
N ARG A 31 10.83 -2.52 -2.64
CA ARG A 31 10.58 -3.85 -2.08
C ARG A 31 11.87 -4.52 -1.64
N GLU A 32 12.94 -4.43 -2.45
CA GLU A 32 14.26 -4.97 -2.12
C GLU A 32 14.85 -4.28 -0.88
N GLN A 33 14.84 -2.95 -0.84
CA GLN A 33 15.36 -2.18 0.30
C GLN A 33 14.56 -2.42 1.60
N LEU A 34 13.29 -2.79 1.49
CA LEU A 34 12.40 -3.04 2.62
C LEU A 34 12.18 -4.53 2.92
N ALA A 35 12.96 -5.42 2.29
CA ALA A 35 12.85 -6.87 2.50
C ALA A 35 13.04 -7.25 3.98
N TRP A 36 13.92 -6.53 4.71
CA TRP A 36 14.14 -6.72 6.14
C TRP A 36 12.87 -6.50 6.99
N ALA A 37 11.91 -5.70 6.50
CA ALA A 37 10.67 -5.38 7.20
C ALA A 37 9.52 -6.36 6.88
N ASN A 38 9.79 -7.43 6.13
CA ASN A 38 8.79 -8.41 5.66
C ASN A 38 7.64 -7.73 4.88
N VAL A 39 7.95 -6.71 4.08
CA VAL A 39 6.99 -6.12 3.13
C VAL A 39 6.83 -7.09 1.97
N HIS A 40 5.63 -7.62 1.80
CA HIS A 40 5.35 -8.63 0.78
C HIS A 40 5.17 -7.97 -0.58
N GLN A 41 4.53 -6.80 -0.62
CA GLN A 41 4.25 -6.06 -1.85
C GLN A 41 4.39 -4.56 -1.62
N VAL A 42 4.86 -3.87 -2.65
CA VAL A 42 4.80 -2.40 -2.75
C VAL A 42 3.83 -2.09 -3.88
N VAL A 43 2.78 -1.32 -3.60
CA VAL A 43 1.70 -1.06 -4.55
C VAL A 43 1.52 0.44 -4.69
N ARG A 44 1.68 0.95 -5.92
CA ARG A 44 1.33 2.32 -6.24
C ARG A 44 -0.17 2.48 -6.38
N VAL A 45 -0.68 3.56 -5.80
CA VAL A 45 -2.09 3.97 -5.91
C VAL A 45 -2.17 5.45 -6.26
N ASP A 46 -3.23 5.84 -6.97
CA ASP A 46 -3.45 7.25 -7.32
C ASP A 46 -3.69 8.11 -6.08
N ARG A 47 -4.31 7.54 -5.04
CA ARG A 47 -4.60 8.22 -3.79
C ARG A 47 -4.72 7.25 -2.63
N ILE A 48 -3.99 7.50 -1.55
CA ILE A 48 -4.19 6.76 -0.30
C ILE A 48 -5.46 7.27 0.38
N PRO A 49 -6.39 6.38 0.79
CA PRO A 49 -7.61 6.79 1.46
C PRO A 49 -7.28 7.39 2.83
N MET A 50 -7.94 8.51 3.13
CA MET A 50 -7.75 9.28 4.36
C MET A 50 -9.07 9.36 5.12
N ASP A 51 -8.98 9.44 6.44
CA ASP A 51 -10.14 9.65 7.31
C ASP A 51 -10.89 10.92 6.90
N ARG A 52 -12.20 10.76 6.65
CA ARG A 52 -13.11 11.81 6.18
C ARG A 52 -13.22 13.01 7.14
N ARG A 53 -13.01 12.82 8.44
CA ARG A 53 -13.29 13.85 9.45
C ARG A 53 -12.29 14.99 9.39
N HIS A 54 -11.02 14.72 9.10
CA HIS A 54 -10.00 15.78 9.05
C HIS A 54 -8.91 15.58 8.00
N ASN A 55 -8.96 14.54 7.15
CA ASN A 55 -7.87 14.14 6.25
C ASN A 55 -6.50 14.00 6.95
N ALA A 56 -6.49 13.89 8.28
CA ALA A 56 -5.28 13.96 9.10
C ALA A 56 -4.65 12.58 9.33
N LYS A 57 -5.41 11.52 9.06
CA LYS A 57 -5.00 10.12 9.28
C LYS A 57 -5.36 9.28 8.07
N VAL A 58 -4.55 8.25 7.83
CA VAL A 58 -4.85 7.21 6.84
C VAL A 58 -6.10 6.44 7.28
N ASP A 59 -7.00 6.17 6.34
CA ASP A 59 -8.15 5.28 6.54
C ASP A 59 -7.68 3.82 6.42
N TYR A 60 -7.17 3.29 7.53
CA TYR A 60 -6.69 1.91 7.61
C TYR A 60 -7.77 0.86 7.34
N PRO A 61 -9.04 1.02 7.76
CA PRO A 61 -10.13 0.14 7.33
C PRO A 61 -10.28 0.04 5.79
N ALA A 62 -10.20 1.17 5.08
CA ALA A 62 -10.24 1.19 3.62
C ALA A 62 -8.99 0.51 3.02
N LEU A 63 -7.79 0.78 3.54
CA LEU A 63 -6.56 0.11 3.09
C LEU A 63 -6.59 -1.40 3.34
N ALA A 64 -7.05 -1.87 4.50
CA ALA A 64 -7.18 -3.30 4.80
C ALA A 64 -8.12 -4.00 3.81
N SER A 65 -9.20 -3.33 3.42
CA SER A 65 -10.11 -3.81 2.37
C SER A 65 -9.42 -3.91 1.00
N MET A 66 -8.49 -3.00 0.69
CA MET A 66 -7.67 -3.06 -0.52
C MET A 66 -6.69 -4.25 -0.48
N VAL A 67 -6.00 -4.47 0.65
CA VAL A 67 -5.11 -5.64 0.83
C VAL A 67 -5.88 -6.94 0.65
N LYS A 68 -7.07 -7.07 1.25
CA LYS A 68 -7.93 -8.26 1.11
C LYS A 68 -8.30 -8.53 -0.35
N ARG A 69 -8.53 -7.50 -1.16
CA ARG A 69 -8.82 -7.63 -2.60
C ARG A 69 -7.60 -8.07 -3.38
N LEU A 70 -6.42 -7.53 -3.07
CA LEU A 70 -5.15 -7.91 -3.69
C LEU A 70 -4.80 -9.38 -3.41
N GLY A 71 -4.95 -9.84 -2.17
CA GLY A 71 -4.70 -11.24 -1.80
C GLY A 71 -5.65 -12.22 -2.52
N ARG A 72 -6.92 -11.84 -2.71
CA ARG A 72 -7.87 -12.64 -3.51
C ARG A 72 -7.52 -12.71 -4.99
N ALA A 73 -6.87 -11.68 -5.54
CA ALA A 73 -6.44 -11.68 -6.93
C ALA A 73 -5.18 -12.55 -7.18
N THR A 74 -4.39 -12.81 -6.13
CA THR A 74 -3.21 -13.71 -6.20
C THR A 74 -3.53 -15.16 -5.88
N THR A 75 -4.71 -15.44 -5.33
CA THR A 75 -5.27 -16.77 -5.10
C THR A 75 -6.49 -16.97 -6.01
N GLY A 76 -6.27 -17.08 -7.32
CA GLY A 76 -7.24 -17.62 -8.28
C GLY A 76 -7.16 -19.16 -8.30
N PRO A 77 -8.21 -19.86 -8.77
CA PRO A 77 -8.55 -21.27 -8.45
C PRO A 77 -7.45 -22.30 -8.75
#